data_AF-A0A0P4VKW4-F1
#
_entry.id   AF-A0A0P4VKW4-F1
#
_cell.length_a   1.000
_cell.length_b   1.000
_cell.length_c   1.000
_cell.angle_alpha   90.00
_cell.angle_beta   90.00
_cell.angle_gamma   90.00
#
_symmetry.space_group_name_H-M   'P 1'
#
loop_
_entity.id
_entity.type
_entity.pdbx_description
1 polymer ?
#
loop_
_entity_poly.entity_id
_entity_poly.type
_entity_poly.pdbx_seq_one_letter_code
_entity_poly.pdbx_strand_id
1 'polypeptide(L)' 'MYTKVLVILALTVYFCYAAKKVTTYTDKYDKIDVDAILNNERVLKRYIDCLMDRARCTPDGTELKKYIPEALETE' A
#
# COMPACT_ATOMS: atom_id res chain seq x y z
N MET A 1 19.64 -26.81 32.69
CA MET A 1 20.11 -25.43 32.35
C MET A 1 19.90 -25.14 30.86
N TYR A 2 20.35 -26.01 29.95
CA TYR A 2 20.17 -25.87 28.50
C TYR A 2 18.71 -25.86 28.01
N THR A 3 17.81 -26.61 28.63
CA THR A 3 16.38 -26.63 28.27
C THR A 3 15.71 -25.27 28.46
N LYS A 4 16.04 -24.54 29.53
CA LYS A 4 15.53 -23.18 29.76
C LYS A 4 16.09 -22.19 28.73
N VAL A 5 17.37 -22.33 28.37
CA VAL A 5 18.03 -21.50 27.34
C VAL A 5 17.40 -21.73 25.96
N LEU A 6 17.10 -22.98 25.59
CA LEU A 6 16.42 -23.33 24.33
C LEU A 6 15.00 -22.77 24.26
N VAL A 7 14.24 -22.82 25.36
CA VAL A 7 12.88 -22.24 25.42
C VAL A 7 12.93 -20.72 25.28
N ILE A 8 13.89 -20.05 25.93
CA ILE A 8 14.06 -18.60 25.80
C ILE A 8 14.41 -18.22 24.36
N LEU A 9 15.32 -18.94 23.71
CA LEU A 9 15.67 -18.73 22.30
C LEU A 9 14.48 -18.95 21.35
N ALA A 10 13.67 -19.98 21.58
CA ALA A 10 12.48 -20.22 20.79
C ALA A 10 11.43 -19.10 20.94
N LEU A 11 11.26 -18.60 22.16
CA LEU A 11 10.33 -17.50 22.46
C LEU A 11 10.78 -16.17 21.85
N THR A 12 12.08 -15.87 21.87
CA THR A 12 12.59 -14.63 21.25
C THR A 12 12.44 -14.64 19.73
N VAL A 13 12.72 -15.77 19.07
CA VAL A 13 12.53 -15.91 17.61
C VAL A 13 11.06 -15.79 17.22
N TYR A 14 10.14 -16.41 17.98
CA TYR A 14 8.70 -16.29 17.76
C TYR A 14 8.22 -14.83 17.85
N PHE A 15 8.69 -14.10 18.86
CA PHE A 15 8.33 -12.70 19.05
C PHE A 15 8.88 -11.78 17.95
N CYS A 16 10.09 -12.04 17.44
CA CYS A 16 10.66 -11.31 16.30
C CYS A 16 9.86 -11.50 15.00
N TYR A 17 9.30 -12.68 14.77
CA TYR A 17 8.49 -12.95 13.58
C TYR A 17 7.12 -12.26 13.67
N ALA A 18 6.48 -12.30 14.83
CA ALA A 18 5.20 -11.63 15.07
C ALA A 18 5.29 -10.09 15.01
N ALA A 19 6.48 -9.53 15.27
CA ALA A 19 6.73 -8.09 15.25
C ALA A 19 6.86 -7.49 13.83
N LYS A 20 6.92 -8.32 12.77
CA LYS A 20 6.83 -7.82 11.39
C LYS A 20 5.39 -7.36 11.12
N LYS A 21 5.09 -6.12 11.52
CA LYS A 21 3.97 -5.38 10.94
C LYS A 21 4.28 -5.19 9.46
N VAL A 22 3.64 -6.00 8.63
CA VAL A 22 3.56 -5.74 7.20
C VAL A 22 2.78 -4.43 7.05
N THR A 23 3.47 -3.33 6.75
CA THR A 23 2.85 -2.04 6.41
C THR A 23 2.40 -2.09 4.96
N THR A 24 1.39 -2.91 4.67
CA THR A 24 0.76 -2.95 3.35
C THR A 24 -0.19 -1.78 3.19
N TYR A 25 -0.29 -1.28 1.97
CA TYR A 25 -1.37 -0.40 1.55
C TYR A 25 -2.73 -1.10 1.72
N THR A 26 -3.81 -0.31 1.71
CA THR A 26 -5.17 -0.88 1.78
C THR A 26 -5.51 -1.66 0.52
N ASP A 27 -6.18 -2.79 0.68
CA ASP A 27 -6.72 -3.64 -0.39
C ASP A 27 -8.11 -3.18 -0.90
N LYS A 28 -8.65 -2.11 -0.31
CA LYS A 28 -10.02 -1.64 -0.55
C LYS A 28 -10.29 -1.32 -2.02
N TYR A 29 -9.27 -0.89 -2.76
CA TYR A 29 -9.37 -0.43 -4.14
C TYR A 29 -8.69 -1.37 -5.16
N ASP A 30 -8.32 -2.59 -4.77
CA ASP A 30 -7.62 -3.56 -5.64
C ASP A 30 -8.49 -4.10 -6.78
N LYS A 31 -9.81 -3.96 -6.67
CA LYS A 31 -10.79 -4.44 -7.67
C LYS A 31 -11.19 -3.38 -8.69
N ILE A 32 -10.51 -2.24 -8.71
CA ILE A 32 -10.76 -1.21 -9.71
C ILE A 32 -10.27 -1.70 -11.07
N ASP A 33 -11.10 -1.50 -12.10
CA ASP A 33 -10.74 -1.82 -13.48
C ASP A 33 -9.81 -0.74 -14.04
N VAL A 34 -8.50 -0.98 -13.89
CA VAL A 34 -7.45 -0.08 -14.37
C VAL A 34 -7.49 0.04 -15.89
N ASP A 35 -7.76 -1.06 -16.60
CA ASP A 35 -7.82 -1.06 -18.06
C ASP A 35 -8.97 -0.18 -18.56
N ALA A 36 -10.14 -0.22 -17.92
CA ALA A 36 -11.24 0.67 -18.24
C ALA A 36 -10.91 2.15 -18.00
N ILE A 37 -10.13 2.46 -16.96
CA ILE A 37 -9.67 3.83 -16.68
C ILE A 37 -8.69 4.30 -17.75
N LEU A 38 -7.67 3.49 -18.06
CA LEU A 38 -6.61 3.84 -19.02
C LEU A 38 -7.15 3.98 -20.46
N ASN A 39 -8.11 3.14 -20.84
CA ASN A 39 -8.74 3.19 -22.17
C ASN A 39 -9.84 4.26 -22.30
N ASN A 40 -10.19 4.94 -21.22
CA ASN A 40 -11.18 6.01 -21.24
C ASN A 40 -10.51 7.36 -20.96
N GLU A 41 -10.15 8.08 -22.03
CA GLU A 41 -9.44 9.37 -21.95
C GLU A 41 -10.12 10.37 -21.01
N ARG A 42 -11.45 10.41 -21.00
CA ARG A 42 -12.22 11.30 -20.12
C ARG A 42 -12.01 10.96 -18.64
N VAL A 43 -11.98 9.66 -18.30
CA VAL A 43 -11.79 9.19 -16.92
C VAL A 43 -10.33 9.35 -16.53
N LEU A 44 -9.39 8.90 -17.35
CA LEU A 44 -7.95 9.04 -17.12
C LEU A 44 -7.57 10.51 -16.85
N LYS A 45 -8.09 11.45 -17.66
CA LYS A 45 -7.85 12.88 -17.47
C LYS A 45 -8.30 13.37 -16.09
N ARG A 46 -9.41 12.85 -15.55
CA ARG A 46 -9.87 13.21 -14.20
C ARG A 46 -8.90 12.73 -13.12
N TYR A 47 -8.33 11.53 -13.25
CA TYR A 47 -7.29 11.06 -12.33
C TYR A 47 -6.06 11.95 -12.41
N ILE A 48 -5.56 12.24 -13.63
CA ILE A 48 -4.39 13.11 -13.81
C ILE A 48 -4.65 14.51 -13.23
N ASP A 49 -5.81 15.11 -13.48
CA ASP A 49 -6.16 16.42 -12.94
C ASP A 49 -6.24 16.42 -11.41
N CYS A 50 -6.73 15.33 -10.80
CA CYS A 50 -6.70 15.13 -9.35
C CYS A 50 -5.27 15.06 -8.81
N LEU A 51 -4.41 14.25 -9.43
CA LEU A 51 -3.01 14.09 -9.02
C LEU A 51 -2.25 15.42 -9.08
N MET A 52 -2.60 16.27 -10.04
CA MET A 52 -1.99 17.59 -10.27
C MET A 52 -2.69 18.75 -9.54
N ASP A 53 -3.60 18.49 -8.60
CA ASP A 53 -4.37 19.50 -7.84
C ASP A 53 -5.22 20.44 -8.72
N ARG A 54 -5.56 20.02 -9.94
CA ARG A 54 -6.41 20.77 -10.88
C ARG A 54 -7.89 20.44 -10.76
N ALA A 55 -8.23 19.35 -10.06
CA ALA A 55 -9.60 18.92 -9.81
C ALA A 55 -9.72 18.17 -8.48
N ARG A 56 -10.96 17.95 -8.02
CA ARG A 56 -11.22 17.08 -6.86
C ARG A 56 -10.95 15.63 -7.20
N CYS A 57 -10.37 14.90 -6.24
CA CYS A 57 -10.13 13.48 -6.33
C CYS A 57 -11.36 12.66 -5.95
N THR A 58 -11.49 11.48 -6.58
CA THR A 58 -12.34 10.41 -6.06
C THR A 58 -11.70 9.77 -4.82
N PRO A 59 -12.43 8.98 -4.02
CA PRO A 59 -11.87 8.33 -2.83
C PRO A 59 -10.66 7.44 -3.12
N ASP A 60 -10.68 6.71 -4.24
CA ASP A 60 -9.58 5.87 -4.71
C ASP A 60 -8.44 6.71 -5.31
N GLY A 61 -8.74 7.77 -6.08
CA GLY A 61 -7.74 8.70 -6.58
C GLY A 61 -6.99 9.45 -5.47
N THR A 62 -7.66 9.68 -4.33
CA THR A 62 -7.06 10.28 -3.13
C THR A 62 -6.05 9.33 -2.49
N GLU A 63 -6.41 8.05 -2.39
CA GLU A 63 -5.52 7.01 -1.88
C GLU A 63 -4.30 6.87 -2.79
N LEU A 64 -4.54 6.80 -4.11
CA LEU A 64 -3.48 6.75 -5.11
C LEU A 64 -2.54 7.97 -5.00
N LYS A 65 -3.09 9.18 -4.92
CA LYS A 65 -2.31 10.42 -4.78
C LYS A 65 -1.40 10.40 -3.56
N LYS A 66 -1.87 9.83 -2.45
CA LYS A 66 -1.14 9.75 -1.19
C LYS A 66 0.08 8.84 -1.28
N TYR A 67 -0.01 7.73 -2.02
CA TYR A 67 1.03 6.69 -2.06
C TYR A 67 1.91 6.73 -3.32
N ILE A 68 1.48 7.37 -4.41
CA ILE A 68 2.29 7.52 -5.62
C ILE A 68 3.72 8.04 -5.34
N PRO A 69 3.94 9.10 -4.53
CA PRO A 69 5.29 9.62 -4.33
C PRO A 69 6.24 8.60 -3.69
N GLU A 70 5.76 7.90 -2.66
CA GLU A 70 6.51 6.84 -1.98
C GLU A 70 6.83 5.69 -2.92
N ALA A 71 5.84 5.25 -3.71
CA ALA A 71 6.02 4.16 -4.67
C ALA A 71 7.06 4.48 -5.76
N LEU A 72 7.20 5.76 -6.15
CA LEU A 72 8.21 6.18 -7.13
C LEU A 72 9.61 6.38 -6.52
N GLU A 73 9.70 6.67 -5.23
CA GLU A 73 10.97 6.84 -4.52
C GLU A 73 11.63 5.50 -4.13
N THR A 74 10.84 4.43 -4.07
CA THR A 74 11.26 3.11 -3.56
C THR A 74 11.53 2.06 -4.65
N GLU A 75 11.51 2.47 -5.92
CA GLU A 75 11.86 1.67 -7.11
C GLU A 75 13.33 1.86 -7.54
#